data_AF-A0A495QMT8-F1
#
_entry.id   AF-A0A495QMT8-F1
#
_cell.length_a   1.000
_cell.length_b   1.000
_cell.length_c   1.000
_cell.angle_alpha   90.00
_cell.angle_beta   90.00
_cell.angle_gamma   90.00
#
_symmetry.space_group_name_H-M   'P 1'
#
loop_
_entity.id
_entity.type
_entity.pdbx_description
1 polymer ?
#
loop_
_entity_poly.entity_id
_entity_poly.type
_entity_poly.pdbx_seq_one_letter_code
_entity_poly.pdbx_strand_id
1 'polypeptide(L)'
;MPNSEERDNSGPVGAAAAPQSAVSEGAGDGGAETTGTESTGTAGTALARVGDPVTVWPCANCGRPVPQPVGAVRAVRYCQDNDGACAREARDRRDRGRDAPGLTGQVASAWEMVERLEKAADLLADSLTSELSVAGVERRVAEVRAEAARELAIAQSERDASQRKAQEAWQEATAARQRAETAERNAAHAREEAKVATAKRDAAQQAWEEAHQVAQQSMSAKLAAESERDRVAARETELLAALESTRAELVAVHAKLAEAEGAVESQRVEAAVAKQGAEDLRNAMRDTEAQRQRALQATSKAEAERAAALRAQSEAEAEVVRAVARAEEAVKERDAAQAQARAAVAERDDLTVKLNDQAVQLRQLSQSVAEQQAALTALAEERDAARAEADRARRQIDQFTHNTLSSNIPPGGRMPGGGTPVPPSALPPVPPAISGALPATSQAPSSPPAPFGAPVPELTSGASTDGVDPLKPSTHVRPINGVEREDPLFTGP
;
A
#
# COMPACT_ATOMS: atom_id res chain seq x y z
N MET A 1 -4.10 -5.83 42.70
CA MET A 1 -4.84 -4.88 43.56
C MET A 1 -5.90 -4.16 42.74
N PRO A 2 -7.07 -4.76 42.51
CA PRO A 2 -8.34 -4.05 42.38
C PRO A 2 -9.13 -4.11 43.70
N ASN A 3 -9.97 -3.11 43.94
CA ASN A 3 -11.10 -3.16 44.90
C ASN A 3 -12.41 -3.34 44.10
N SER A 4 -13.55 -3.28 44.80
CA SER A 4 -14.90 -3.71 44.35
C SER A 4 -15.01 -5.25 44.31
N GLU A 5 -16.15 -5.87 44.61
CA GLU A 5 -17.53 -5.39 44.87
C GLU A 5 -17.98 -5.92 46.26
N GLU A 6 -18.57 -5.11 47.15
CA GLU A 6 -20.00 -4.75 47.18
C GLU A 6 -20.94 -5.96 47.40
N ARG A 7 -21.42 -6.10 48.65
CA ARG A 7 -22.52 -7.00 49.05
C ARG A 7 -23.33 -6.35 50.16
N ASP A 8 -24.50 -5.84 49.80
CA ASP A 8 -25.48 -5.31 50.75
C ASP A 8 -26.75 -6.20 50.80
N ASN A 9 -27.55 -5.96 51.83
CA ASN A 9 -28.83 -6.54 52.23
C ASN A 9 -29.67 -7.32 51.20
N SER A 10 -30.18 -8.47 51.64
CA SER A 10 -31.64 -8.65 51.83
C SER A 10 -31.96 -9.83 52.75
N GLY A 11 -32.84 -9.60 53.73
CA GLY A 11 -33.48 -10.67 54.52
C GLY A 11 -34.75 -11.21 53.85
N PRO A 12 -35.51 -12.06 54.56
CA PRO A 12 -36.85 -11.58 54.92
C PRO A 12 -37.19 -11.73 56.41
N VAL A 13 -38.18 -10.96 56.86
CA VAL A 13 -38.70 -10.95 58.23
C VAL A 13 -40.20 -11.29 58.21
N GLY A 14 -40.65 -12.10 59.17
CA GLY A 14 -42.07 -12.39 59.41
C GLY A 14 -42.49 -13.83 59.04
N ALA A 15 -43.57 -14.38 59.61
CA ALA A 15 -44.41 -13.84 60.69
C ALA A 15 -45.11 -14.96 61.49
N ALA A 16 -45.80 -14.55 62.55
CA ALA A 16 -46.49 -15.34 63.56
C ALA A 16 -47.38 -16.51 63.08
N ALA A 17 -47.47 -17.55 63.92
CA ALA A 17 -48.74 -18.06 64.43
C ALA A 17 -48.54 -18.95 65.68
N ALA A 18 -49.41 -18.77 66.69
CA ALA A 18 -49.73 -19.83 67.65
C ALA A 18 -50.98 -20.59 67.15
N PRO A 19 -51.34 -21.72 67.77
CA PRO A 19 -52.52 -21.60 68.63
C PRO A 19 -52.37 -22.27 70.00
N GLN A 20 -53.21 -21.82 70.94
CA GLN A 20 -53.43 -22.46 72.23
C GLN A 20 -54.61 -23.45 72.13
N SER A 21 -54.50 -24.60 72.77
CA SER A 21 -55.63 -25.49 73.17
C SER A 21 -55.09 -26.36 74.32
N ALA A 22 -55.45 -26.17 75.58
CA ALA A 22 -56.77 -26.00 76.20
C ALA A 22 -57.61 -27.30 76.13
N VAL A 23 -57.36 -28.19 77.09
CA VAL A 23 -58.31 -29.22 77.53
C VAL A 23 -58.40 -29.11 79.04
N SER A 24 -59.58 -28.73 79.54
CA SER A 24 -59.90 -28.65 80.96
C SER A 24 -61.21 -29.40 81.20
N GLU A 25 -61.10 -30.64 81.64
CA GLU A 25 -62.20 -31.43 82.17
C GLU A 25 -61.73 -32.07 83.48
N GLY A 26 -62.55 -32.22 84.52
CA GLY A 26 -63.96 -31.86 84.62
C GLY A 26 -64.60 -32.77 85.67
N ALA A 27 -65.00 -32.22 86.82
CA ALA A 27 -65.57 -33.04 87.89
C ALA A 27 -67.00 -33.50 87.52
N GLY A 28 -67.26 -34.80 87.64
CA GLY A 28 -68.58 -35.41 87.49
C GLY A 28 -69.03 -36.01 88.83
N ASP A 29 -69.84 -35.25 89.57
CA ASP A 29 -70.59 -35.73 90.73
C ASP A 29 -71.99 -36.22 90.28
N GLY A 30 -72.59 -37.15 91.01
CA GLY A 30 -73.90 -37.73 90.69
C GLY A 30 -74.08 -39.17 91.18
N GLY A 31 -75.25 -39.47 91.74
CA GLY A 31 -75.60 -40.82 92.22
C GLY A 31 -77.10 -40.99 92.45
N ALA A 32 -77.44 -41.90 93.37
CA ALA A 32 -78.77 -42.27 93.85
C ALA A 32 -79.62 -43.24 92.99
N GLU A 33 -80.61 -43.80 93.69
CA GLU A 33 -81.67 -44.78 93.38
C GLU A 33 -81.30 -46.28 93.52
N THR A 34 -81.77 -47.07 94.50
CA THR A 34 -83.06 -47.28 95.21
C THR A 34 -84.10 -48.20 94.55
N THR A 35 -84.02 -49.50 94.84
CA THR A 35 -85.16 -50.44 94.97
C THR A 35 -84.76 -51.59 95.94
N GLY A 36 -85.61 -52.20 96.76
CA GLY A 36 -86.97 -51.81 97.16
C GLY A 36 -88.07 -52.88 96.94
N THR A 37 -88.07 -53.97 97.73
CA THR A 37 -89.21 -54.93 97.76
C THR A 37 -89.39 -55.58 99.14
N GLU A 38 -90.65 -55.80 99.55
CA GLU A 38 -91.06 -56.37 100.85
C GLU A 38 -91.74 -57.77 100.69
N SER A 39 -92.66 -58.13 101.61
CA SER A 39 -93.62 -59.26 101.60
C SER A 39 -93.10 -60.58 102.22
N THR A 40 -93.34 -60.87 103.51
CA THR A 40 -94.56 -61.40 104.19
C THR A 40 -94.92 -62.88 103.91
N GLY A 41 -95.39 -63.58 104.96
CA GLY A 41 -95.85 -64.97 104.93
C GLY A 41 -96.20 -65.46 106.34
N THR A 42 -97.48 -65.75 106.62
CA THR A 42 -98.03 -65.71 107.99
C THR A 42 -99.01 -66.86 108.29
N ALA A 43 -99.12 -67.20 109.58
CA ALA A 43 -100.22 -67.94 110.25
C ALA A 43 -100.31 -69.47 110.08
N GLY A 44 -101.01 -70.12 111.04
CA GLY A 44 -101.24 -71.57 111.04
C GLY A 44 -101.86 -72.20 112.30
N THR A 45 -102.07 -71.47 113.40
CA THR A 45 -102.55 -72.06 114.67
C THR A 45 -104.07 -72.29 114.70
N ALA A 46 -104.51 -73.54 114.94
CA ALA A 46 -105.92 -73.91 115.04
C ALA A 46 -106.35 -74.23 116.49
N LEU A 47 -107.57 -73.80 116.87
CA LEU A 47 -108.20 -74.06 118.17
C LEU A 47 -109.36 -75.04 118.01
N ALA A 48 -109.41 -76.05 118.89
CA ALA A 48 -110.48 -77.07 118.91
C ALA A 48 -111.72 -76.60 119.69
N ARG A 49 -112.89 -77.21 119.39
CA ARG A 49 -114.18 -76.87 120.00
C ARG A 49 -114.45 -77.68 121.28
N VAL A 50 -115.27 -77.13 122.17
CA VAL A 50 -115.78 -77.81 123.36
C VAL A 50 -116.93 -78.74 122.97
N GLY A 51 -116.85 -80.04 123.33
CA GLY A 51 -117.98 -80.96 123.20
C GLY A 51 -117.64 -82.46 123.09
N ASP A 52 -116.44 -82.81 122.60
CA ASP A 52 -116.07 -84.21 122.38
C ASP A 52 -115.88 -85.03 123.68
N PRO A 53 -116.09 -86.36 123.63
CA PRO A 53 -115.83 -87.25 124.76
C PRO A 53 -114.33 -87.33 125.06
N VAL A 54 -113.90 -86.53 126.03
CA VAL A 54 -112.53 -86.53 126.56
C VAL A 54 -112.15 -87.95 127.00
N THR A 55 -111.25 -88.60 126.26
CA THR A 55 -110.76 -89.93 126.64
C THR A 55 -109.87 -89.77 127.87
N VAL A 56 -110.35 -90.28 129.01
CA VAL A 56 -109.64 -90.18 130.28
C VAL A 56 -108.68 -91.36 130.41
N TRP A 57 -107.38 -91.08 130.47
CA TRP A 57 -106.34 -92.11 130.69
C TRP A 57 -105.77 -92.01 132.10
N PRO A 58 -105.46 -93.13 132.77
CA PRO A 58 -104.77 -93.09 134.06
C PRO A 58 -103.35 -92.54 133.89
N CYS A 59 -102.97 -91.58 134.76
CA CYS A 59 -101.64 -90.98 134.81
C CYS A 59 -100.57 -92.06 135.00
N ALA A 60 -99.59 -92.11 134.10
CA ALA A 60 -98.55 -93.14 134.10
C ALA A 60 -97.58 -93.09 135.31
N ASN A 61 -97.77 -92.16 136.26
CA ASN A 61 -97.06 -92.13 137.53
C ASN A 61 -97.92 -92.53 138.74
N CYS A 62 -99.18 -92.07 138.80
CA CYS A 62 -100.01 -92.10 140.00
C CYS A 62 -101.44 -92.62 139.79
N GLY A 63 -101.79 -93.08 138.58
CA GLY A 63 -103.11 -93.64 138.25
C GLY A 63 -104.26 -92.63 138.14
N ARG A 64 -104.10 -91.38 138.59
CA ARG A 64 -105.16 -90.34 138.51
C ARG A 64 -105.70 -90.18 137.07
N PRO A 65 -107.02 -89.98 136.89
CA PRO A 65 -107.60 -89.68 135.58
C PRO A 65 -107.01 -88.41 134.97
N VAL A 66 -106.43 -88.52 133.76
CA VAL A 66 -105.89 -87.39 132.98
C VAL A 66 -106.78 -87.18 131.74
N PRO A 67 -107.32 -85.97 131.53
CA PRO A 67 -108.08 -85.65 130.33
C PRO A 67 -107.13 -85.55 129.11
N GLN A 68 -107.40 -86.32 128.05
CA GLN A 68 -106.66 -86.16 126.78
C GLN A 68 -107.23 -84.99 125.96
N PRO A 69 -106.39 -84.05 125.47
CA PRO A 69 -106.82 -83.02 124.54
C PRO A 69 -107.12 -83.62 123.17
N VAL A 70 -108.37 -83.49 122.71
CA VAL A 70 -108.82 -83.99 121.41
C VAL A 70 -108.08 -83.31 120.25
N GLY A 71 -107.61 -84.10 119.28
CA GLY A 71 -106.84 -83.63 118.12
C GLY A 71 -105.35 -83.41 118.35
N ALA A 72 -104.82 -83.59 119.57
CA ALA A 72 -103.38 -83.47 119.82
C ALA A 72 -102.60 -84.72 119.35
N VAL A 73 -101.55 -84.50 118.54
CA VAL A 73 -100.69 -85.58 117.98
C VAL A 73 -99.91 -86.35 119.06
N ARG A 74 -99.72 -85.77 120.26
CA ARG A 74 -99.01 -86.39 121.38
C ARG A 74 -99.93 -86.51 122.61
N ALA A 75 -100.22 -87.74 123.03
CA ALA A 75 -101.04 -88.02 124.21
C ALA A 75 -100.36 -87.56 125.53
N VAL A 76 -101.14 -86.91 126.39
CA VAL A 76 -100.71 -86.38 127.69
C VAL A 76 -100.64 -87.53 128.70
N ARG A 77 -99.45 -88.11 128.88
CA ARG A 77 -99.25 -89.32 129.71
C ARG A 77 -99.23 -89.10 131.23
N TYR A 78 -99.19 -87.86 131.71
CA TYR A 78 -99.10 -87.51 133.13
C TYR A 78 -100.06 -86.38 133.48
N CYS A 79 -100.62 -86.38 134.69
CA CYS A 79 -101.43 -85.27 135.18
C CYS A 79 -100.59 -83.98 135.31
N GLN A 80 -101.19 -82.84 134.97
CA GLN A 80 -100.56 -81.53 135.13
C GLN A 80 -100.64 -81.00 136.58
N ASP A 81 -101.50 -81.59 137.41
CA ASP A 81 -101.60 -81.38 138.86
C ASP A 81 -100.22 -81.22 139.52
N ASN A 82 -100.08 -80.22 140.39
CA ASN A 82 -98.85 -79.85 141.10
C ASN A 82 -97.67 -79.54 140.14
N ASP A 83 -97.88 -78.62 139.19
CA ASP A 83 -96.88 -78.13 138.23
C ASP A 83 -96.20 -79.25 137.42
N GLY A 84 -96.93 -80.32 137.11
CA GLY A 84 -96.38 -81.52 136.46
C GLY A 84 -95.44 -82.34 137.37
N ALA A 85 -95.63 -82.32 138.69
CA ALA A 85 -94.84 -83.13 139.63
C ALA A 85 -94.84 -84.62 139.28
N CYS A 86 -95.95 -85.17 138.74
CA CYS A 86 -95.97 -86.55 138.27
C CYS A 86 -95.13 -86.80 137.02
N ALA A 87 -94.93 -85.79 136.16
CA ALA A 87 -94.02 -85.89 135.01
C ALA A 87 -92.55 -85.76 135.44
N ARG A 88 -92.25 -84.88 136.43
CA ARG A 88 -90.94 -84.82 137.11
C ARG A 88 -90.62 -86.12 137.82
N GLU A 89 -91.47 -86.59 138.73
CA GLU A 89 -91.19 -87.80 139.52
C GLU A 89 -91.05 -89.04 138.62
N ALA A 90 -91.83 -89.15 137.55
CA ALA A 90 -91.64 -90.21 136.55
C ALA A 90 -90.36 -90.05 135.72
N ARG A 91 -89.84 -88.83 135.54
CA ARG A 91 -88.49 -88.58 135.00
C ARG A 91 -87.43 -88.97 136.04
N ASP A 92 -87.50 -88.46 137.27
CA ASP A 92 -86.59 -88.81 138.38
C ASP A 92 -86.56 -90.32 138.67
N ARG A 93 -87.67 -91.04 138.47
CA ARG A 93 -87.78 -92.51 138.65
C ARG A 93 -87.21 -93.27 137.44
N ARG A 94 -87.20 -92.68 136.24
CA ARG A 94 -86.43 -93.18 135.09
C ARG A 94 -84.95 -92.87 135.23
N ASP A 95 -84.57 -91.71 135.78
CA ASP A 95 -83.18 -91.31 135.96
C ASP A 95 -82.51 -92.15 137.05
N ARG A 96 -83.20 -92.41 138.17
CA ARG A 96 -82.81 -93.46 139.13
C ARG A 96 -82.74 -94.87 138.52
N GLY A 97 -83.44 -95.12 137.41
CA GLY A 97 -83.34 -96.36 136.62
C GLY A 97 -82.21 -96.33 135.57
N ARG A 98 -81.78 -95.14 135.15
CA ARG A 98 -80.66 -94.85 134.24
C ARG A 98 -79.33 -95.08 134.98
N ASP A 99 -79.27 -94.64 136.22
CA ASP A 99 -78.14 -94.81 137.14
C ASP A 99 -78.14 -96.19 137.86
N ALA A 100 -79.15 -97.02 137.63
CA ALA A 100 -79.25 -98.35 138.26
C ALA A 100 -78.29 -99.36 137.60
N PRO A 101 -77.33 -99.95 138.34
CA PRO A 101 -76.34 -100.86 137.76
C PRO A 101 -76.99 -102.18 137.34
N GLY A 102 -77.02 -102.46 136.03
CA GLY A 102 -77.50 -103.70 135.46
C GLY A 102 -78.27 -103.50 134.14
N LEU A 103 -79.07 -104.50 133.78
CA LEU A 103 -79.84 -104.53 132.53
C LEU A 103 -80.80 -103.33 132.38
N THR A 104 -81.33 -102.80 133.49
CA THR A 104 -82.28 -101.69 133.51
C THR A 104 -81.67 -100.38 132.99
N GLY A 105 -80.44 -100.05 133.42
CA GLY A 105 -79.72 -98.87 132.93
C GLY A 105 -79.34 -99.01 131.45
N GLN A 106 -78.98 -100.22 131.01
CA GLN A 106 -78.70 -100.50 129.59
C GLN A 106 -79.95 -100.32 128.71
N VAL A 107 -81.12 -100.82 129.16
CA VAL A 107 -82.40 -100.60 128.46
C VAL A 107 -82.77 -99.11 128.45
N ALA A 108 -82.59 -98.39 129.56
CA ALA A 108 -82.84 -96.94 129.60
C ALA A 108 -81.94 -96.16 128.62
N SER A 109 -80.66 -96.51 128.54
CA SER A 109 -79.71 -95.92 127.59
C SER A 109 -80.07 -96.24 126.12
N ALA A 110 -80.52 -97.46 125.84
CA ALA A 110 -81.00 -97.84 124.51
C ALA A 110 -82.22 -97.02 124.08
N TRP A 111 -83.19 -96.77 124.98
CA TRP A 111 -84.34 -95.90 124.71
C TRP A 111 -83.93 -94.44 124.45
N GLU A 112 -82.92 -93.91 125.16
CA GLU A 112 -82.41 -92.57 124.87
C GLU A 112 -81.71 -92.51 123.49
N MET A 113 -80.99 -93.56 123.10
CA MET A 113 -80.42 -93.65 121.76
C MET A 113 -81.50 -93.69 120.68
N VAL A 114 -82.62 -94.39 120.92
CA VAL A 114 -83.80 -94.36 120.05
C VAL A 114 -84.41 -92.96 119.97
N GLU A 115 -84.67 -92.27 121.10
CA GLU A 115 -85.24 -90.91 121.10
C GLU A 115 -84.31 -89.89 120.40
N ARG A 116 -82.99 -90.08 120.47
CA ARG A 116 -82.00 -89.30 119.70
C ARG A 116 -82.03 -89.61 118.20
N LEU A 117 -82.21 -90.88 117.82
CA LEU A 117 -82.34 -91.31 116.42
C LEU A 117 -83.68 -90.86 115.81
N GLU A 118 -84.78 -90.94 116.55
CA GLU A 118 -86.08 -90.38 116.18
C GLU A 118 -85.96 -88.87 115.96
N LYS A 119 -85.33 -88.12 116.88
CA LYS A 119 -85.13 -86.67 116.69
C LYS A 119 -84.18 -86.34 115.53
N ALA A 120 -83.20 -87.18 115.23
CA ALA A 120 -82.36 -87.03 114.05
C ALA A 120 -83.14 -87.32 112.75
N ALA A 121 -84.03 -88.32 112.78
CA ALA A 121 -84.93 -88.64 111.69
C ALA A 121 -85.98 -87.53 111.47
N ASP A 122 -86.52 -86.92 112.52
CA ASP A 122 -87.42 -85.75 112.45
C ASP A 122 -86.68 -84.57 111.76
N LEU A 123 -85.45 -84.24 112.16
CA LEU A 123 -84.66 -83.15 111.55
C LEU A 123 -84.24 -83.46 110.09
N LEU A 124 -83.97 -84.73 109.77
CA LEU A 124 -83.74 -85.16 108.39
C LEU A 124 -85.04 -85.12 107.57
N ALA A 125 -86.19 -85.46 108.15
CA ALA A 125 -87.49 -85.37 107.50
C ALA A 125 -87.92 -83.92 107.27
N ASP A 126 -87.71 -83.02 108.24
CA ASP A 126 -87.98 -81.58 108.11
C ASP A 126 -87.06 -80.93 107.06
N SER A 127 -85.76 -81.25 107.07
CA SER A 127 -84.83 -80.72 106.06
C SER A 127 -85.13 -81.27 104.66
N LEU A 128 -85.31 -82.58 104.49
CA LEU A 128 -85.76 -83.18 103.21
C LEU A 128 -87.11 -82.63 102.77
N THR A 129 -88.07 -82.44 103.67
CA THR A 129 -89.37 -81.83 103.34
C THR A 129 -89.19 -80.38 102.93
N SER A 130 -88.27 -79.62 103.55
CA SER A 130 -88.00 -78.24 103.16
C SER A 130 -87.36 -78.13 101.78
N GLU A 131 -86.39 -78.99 101.43
CA GLU A 131 -85.70 -78.97 100.12
C GLU A 131 -86.51 -79.64 99.00
N LEU A 132 -87.25 -80.72 99.29
CA LEU A 132 -88.13 -81.42 98.34
C LEU A 132 -89.56 -80.84 98.28
N SER A 133 -89.91 -79.88 99.14
CA SER A 133 -91.15 -79.10 98.97
C SER A 133 -91.13 -78.39 97.63
N VAL A 134 -92.31 -78.12 97.07
CA VAL A 134 -92.46 -77.34 95.83
C VAL A 134 -91.69 -76.02 95.93
N ALA A 135 -91.80 -75.30 97.05
CA ALA A 135 -91.08 -74.05 97.29
C ALA A 135 -89.55 -74.21 97.44
N GLY A 136 -89.07 -75.35 97.95
CA GLY A 136 -87.63 -75.68 98.03
C GLY A 136 -87.04 -75.95 96.65
N VAL A 137 -87.73 -76.79 95.86
CA VAL A 137 -87.37 -77.10 94.47
C VAL A 137 -87.46 -75.84 93.60
N GLU A 138 -88.51 -75.03 93.73
CA GLU A 138 -88.64 -73.74 93.03
C GLU A 138 -87.52 -72.77 93.39
N ARG A 139 -87.08 -72.71 94.65
CA ARG A 139 -85.92 -71.91 95.05
C ARG A 139 -84.63 -72.39 94.38
N ARG A 140 -84.36 -73.70 94.37
CA ARG A 140 -83.19 -74.27 93.68
C ARG A 140 -83.25 -74.07 92.16
N VAL A 141 -84.43 -74.19 91.57
CA VAL A 141 -84.64 -73.90 90.13
C VAL A 141 -84.46 -72.41 89.84
N ALA A 142 -84.86 -71.50 90.74
CA ALA A 142 -84.62 -70.07 90.61
C ALA A 142 -83.13 -69.72 90.78
N GLU A 143 -82.44 -70.35 91.73
CA GLU A 143 -80.99 -70.25 91.96
C GLU A 143 -80.20 -70.67 90.71
N VAL A 144 -80.45 -71.87 90.19
CA VAL A 144 -79.81 -72.39 88.97
C VAL A 144 -80.18 -71.57 87.72
N ARG A 145 -81.42 -71.05 87.61
CA ARG A 145 -81.79 -70.12 86.54
C ARG A 145 -81.04 -68.79 86.64
N ALA A 146 -80.81 -68.28 87.84
CA ALA A 146 -80.04 -67.06 88.06
C ALA A 146 -78.54 -67.28 87.82
N GLU A 147 -78.01 -68.47 88.10
CA GLU A 147 -76.65 -68.89 87.74
C GLU A 147 -76.48 -68.97 86.22
N ALA A 148 -77.33 -69.73 85.52
CA ALA A 148 -77.31 -69.82 84.07
C ALA A 148 -77.51 -68.46 83.39
N ALA A 149 -78.33 -67.56 83.96
CA ALA A 149 -78.47 -66.19 83.47
C ALA A 149 -77.19 -65.35 83.66
N ARG A 150 -76.46 -65.52 84.79
CA ARG A 150 -75.15 -64.89 85.01
C ARG A 150 -74.11 -65.43 84.03
N GLU A 151 -74.03 -66.74 83.83
CA GLU A 151 -73.11 -67.38 82.88
C GLU A 151 -73.38 -66.93 81.44
N LEU A 152 -74.64 -66.88 81.02
CA LEU A 152 -75.03 -66.36 79.70
C LEU A 152 -74.68 -64.88 79.53
N ALA A 153 -74.87 -64.04 80.56
CA ALA A 153 -74.48 -62.64 80.53
C ALA A 153 -72.96 -62.46 80.43
N ILE A 154 -72.18 -63.26 81.16
CA ILE A 154 -70.72 -63.31 81.06
C ILE A 154 -70.31 -63.70 79.64
N ALA A 155 -70.80 -64.83 79.13
CA ALA A 155 -70.46 -65.33 77.79
C ALA A 155 -70.85 -64.35 76.66
N GLN A 156 -71.96 -63.62 76.81
CA GLN A 156 -72.33 -62.54 75.89
C GLN A 156 -71.34 -61.36 75.99
N SER A 157 -71.01 -60.90 77.20
CA SER A 157 -70.06 -59.80 77.40
C SER A 157 -68.64 -60.12 76.90
N GLU A 158 -68.19 -61.37 77.08
CA GLU A 158 -66.93 -61.89 76.54
C GLU A 158 -66.96 -61.97 75.02
N ARG A 159 -68.06 -62.46 74.44
CA ARG A 159 -68.25 -62.49 72.98
C ARG A 159 -68.20 -61.09 72.40
N ASP A 160 -68.87 -60.12 72.99
CA ASP A 160 -68.89 -58.74 72.51
C ASP A 160 -67.55 -58.03 72.72
N ALA A 161 -66.83 -58.32 73.81
CA ALA A 161 -65.45 -57.89 74.00
C ALA A 161 -64.51 -58.50 72.95
N SER A 162 -64.72 -59.77 72.56
CA SER A 162 -63.95 -60.42 71.49
C SER A 162 -64.25 -59.82 70.11
N GLN A 163 -65.51 -59.47 69.84
CA GLN A 163 -65.94 -58.81 68.60
C GLN A 163 -65.35 -57.40 68.49
N ARG A 164 -65.37 -56.60 69.56
CA ARG A 164 -64.71 -55.28 69.59
C ARG A 164 -63.20 -55.40 69.33
N LYS A 165 -62.50 -56.27 70.06
CA LYS A 165 -61.06 -56.53 69.83
C LYS A 165 -60.75 -57.00 68.40
N ALA A 166 -61.62 -57.82 67.79
CA ALA A 166 -61.45 -58.25 66.41
C ALA A 166 -61.70 -57.12 65.39
N GLN A 167 -62.62 -56.19 65.68
CA GLN A 167 -62.86 -54.99 64.86
C GLN A 167 -61.73 -53.97 65.00
N GLU A 168 -61.27 -53.72 66.23
CA GLU A 168 -60.10 -52.89 66.56
C GLU A 168 -58.86 -53.39 65.81
N ALA A 169 -58.53 -54.67 65.91
CA ALA A 169 -57.41 -55.28 65.18
C ALA A 169 -57.56 -55.20 63.65
N TRP A 170 -58.79 -55.24 63.12
CA TRP A 170 -59.05 -55.03 61.68
C TRP A 170 -58.85 -53.57 61.25
N GLN A 171 -59.23 -52.61 62.09
CA GLN A 171 -59.01 -51.17 61.86
C GLN A 171 -57.50 -50.85 61.93
N GLU A 172 -56.79 -51.38 62.92
CA GLU A 172 -55.33 -51.26 63.02
C GLU A 172 -54.62 -51.89 61.81
N ALA A 173 -55.02 -53.09 61.40
CA ALA A 173 -54.43 -53.78 60.25
C ALA A 173 -54.67 -53.06 58.92
N THR A 174 -55.86 -52.47 58.72
CA THR A 174 -56.16 -51.67 57.51
C THR A 174 -55.43 -50.32 57.53
N ALA A 175 -55.38 -49.63 58.67
CA ALA A 175 -54.58 -48.42 58.84
C ALA A 175 -53.06 -48.68 58.74
N ALA A 176 -52.58 -49.87 59.10
CA ALA A 176 -51.19 -50.29 58.87
C ALA A 176 -50.91 -50.51 57.37
N ARG A 177 -51.81 -51.19 56.64
CA ARG A 177 -51.69 -51.38 55.19
C ARG A 177 -51.71 -50.05 54.42
N GLN A 178 -52.63 -49.13 54.75
CA GLN A 178 -52.68 -47.81 54.14
C GLN A 178 -51.40 -46.99 54.37
N ARG A 179 -50.79 -47.10 55.56
CA ARG A 179 -49.48 -46.49 55.85
C ARG A 179 -48.34 -47.14 55.07
N ALA A 180 -48.35 -48.47 54.89
CA ALA A 180 -47.38 -49.17 54.06
C ALA A 180 -47.50 -48.76 52.58
N GLU A 181 -48.71 -48.76 52.01
CA GLU A 181 -48.97 -48.34 50.63
C GLU A 181 -48.55 -46.89 50.36
N THR A 182 -48.79 -45.97 51.30
CA THR A 182 -48.37 -44.57 51.16
C THR A 182 -46.85 -44.42 51.29
N ALA A 183 -46.21 -45.17 52.18
CA ALA A 183 -44.75 -45.23 52.25
C ALA A 183 -44.12 -45.81 50.96
N GLU A 184 -44.71 -46.85 50.37
CA GLU A 184 -44.27 -47.44 49.10
C GLU A 184 -44.42 -46.47 47.93
N ARG A 185 -45.56 -45.77 47.82
CA ARG A 185 -45.78 -44.71 46.81
C ARG A 185 -44.76 -43.59 46.93
N ASN A 186 -44.49 -43.12 48.16
CA ASN A 186 -43.50 -42.08 48.42
C ASN A 186 -42.08 -42.56 48.10
N ALA A 187 -41.74 -43.80 48.44
CA ALA A 187 -40.45 -44.41 48.11
C ALA A 187 -40.28 -44.64 46.60
N ALA A 188 -41.35 -44.92 45.85
CA ALA A 188 -41.34 -44.98 44.40
C ALA A 188 -41.12 -43.58 43.79
N HIS A 189 -41.85 -42.57 44.26
CA HIS A 189 -41.69 -41.18 43.81
C HIS A 189 -40.25 -40.68 43.99
N ALA A 190 -39.69 -40.85 45.20
CA ALA A 190 -38.32 -40.46 45.52
C ALA A 190 -37.27 -41.21 44.66
N ARG A 191 -37.54 -42.44 44.21
CA ARG A 191 -36.67 -43.18 43.28
C ARG A 191 -36.72 -42.62 41.85
N GLU A 192 -37.89 -42.21 41.36
CA GLU A 192 -37.98 -41.56 40.05
C GLU A 192 -37.38 -40.15 40.08
N GLU A 193 -37.58 -39.38 41.15
CA GLU A 193 -36.89 -38.10 41.36
C GLU A 193 -35.38 -38.27 41.40
N ALA A 194 -34.87 -39.27 42.11
CA ALA A 194 -33.44 -39.59 42.15
C ALA A 194 -32.88 -39.96 40.76
N LYS A 195 -33.59 -40.80 39.99
CA LYS A 195 -33.22 -41.14 38.60
C LYS A 195 -33.18 -39.89 37.69
N VAL A 196 -34.16 -39.00 37.82
CA VAL A 196 -34.20 -37.74 37.05
C VAL A 196 -33.07 -36.80 37.49
N ALA A 197 -32.72 -36.76 38.78
CA ALA A 197 -31.59 -35.99 39.29
C ALA A 197 -30.24 -36.54 38.78
N THR A 198 -30.04 -37.87 38.78
CA THR A 198 -28.82 -38.47 38.19
C THR A 198 -28.76 -38.24 36.69
N ALA A 199 -29.85 -38.44 35.94
CA ALA A 199 -29.88 -38.19 34.51
C ALA A 199 -29.57 -36.72 34.15
N LYS A 200 -30.05 -35.75 34.94
CA LYS A 200 -29.71 -34.33 34.81
C LYS A 200 -28.23 -34.06 35.08
N ARG A 201 -27.67 -34.66 36.13
CA ARG A 201 -26.22 -34.54 36.44
C ARG A 201 -25.37 -35.12 35.31
N ASP A 202 -25.73 -36.30 34.82
CA ASP A 202 -24.94 -37.04 33.84
C ASP A 202 -25.00 -36.35 32.47
N ALA A 203 -26.16 -35.80 32.08
CA ALA A 203 -26.28 -34.94 30.90
C ALA A 203 -25.50 -33.62 31.04
N ALA A 204 -25.48 -33.01 32.24
CA ALA A 204 -24.67 -31.81 32.49
C ALA A 204 -23.16 -32.10 32.45
N GLN A 205 -22.73 -33.29 32.90
CA GLN A 205 -21.35 -33.74 32.78
C GLN A 205 -20.98 -33.99 31.31
N GLN A 206 -21.83 -34.66 30.53
CA GLN A 206 -21.62 -34.84 29.08
C GLN A 206 -21.49 -33.50 28.35
N ALA A 207 -22.39 -32.55 28.60
CA ALA A 207 -22.31 -31.21 28.03
C ALA A 207 -21.03 -30.44 28.43
N TRP A 208 -20.51 -30.67 29.65
CA TRP A 208 -19.22 -30.11 30.08
C TRP A 208 -18.03 -30.77 29.39
N GLU A 209 -18.04 -32.10 29.23
CA GLU A 209 -17.00 -32.86 28.52
C GLU A 209 -16.97 -32.49 27.03
N GLU A 210 -18.13 -32.35 26.38
CA GLU A 210 -18.27 -31.86 25.01
C GLU A 210 -17.75 -30.41 24.88
N ALA A 211 -18.17 -29.51 25.77
CA ALA A 211 -17.69 -28.12 25.77
C ALA A 211 -16.16 -28.05 25.99
N HIS A 212 -15.59 -28.92 26.82
CA HIS A 212 -14.16 -29.01 27.03
C HIS A 212 -13.42 -29.53 25.79
N GLN A 213 -13.96 -30.56 25.09
CA GLN A 213 -13.42 -31.04 23.83
C GLN A 213 -13.47 -29.97 22.73
N VAL A 214 -14.59 -29.25 22.59
CA VAL A 214 -14.72 -28.12 21.65
C VAL A 214 -13.75 -27.00 21.99
N ALA A 215 -13.53 -26.70 23.28
CA ALA A 215 -12.54 -25.73 23.71
C ALA A 215 -11.11 -26.16 23.33
N GLN A 216 -10.73 -27.42 23.60
CA GLN A 216 -9.43 -27.99 23.20
C GLN A 216 -9.23 -27.95 21.68
N GLN A 217 -10.24 -28.36 20.91
CA GLN A 217 -10.23 -28.28 19.45
C GLN A 217 -10.03 -26.83 18.98
N SER A 218 -10.77 -25.87 19.55
CA SER A 218 -10.62 -24.45 19.21
C SER A 218 -9.21 -23.89 19.51
N MET A 219 -8.56 -24.37 20.59
CA MET A 219 -7.18 -23.99 20.91
C MET A 219 -6.18 -24.61 19.93
N SER A 220 -6.35 -25.89 19.56
CA SER A 220 -5.51 -26.52 18.54
C SER A 220 -5.65 -25.85 17.16
N ALA A 221 -6.87 -25.43 16.80
CA ALA A 221 -7.15 -24.72 15.56
C ALA A 221 -6.55 -23.29 15.55
N LYS A 222 -6.55 -22.59 16.69
CA LYS A 222 -5.86 -21.30 16.85
C LYS A 222 -4.35 -21.46 16.66
N LEU A 223 -3.72 -22.39 17.38
CA LEU A 223 -2.29 -22.66 17.26
C LEU A 223 -1.88 -23.07 15.84
N ALA A 224 -2.70 -23.88 15.16
CA ALA A 224 -2.49 -24.21 13.75
C ALA A 224 -2.57 -22.96 12.85
N ALA A 225 -3.60 -22.13 13.00
CA ALA A 225 -3.78 -20.89 12.24
C ALA A 225 -2.69 -19.84 12.53
N GLU A 226 -2.18 -19.78 13.75
CA GLU A 226 -1.02 -18.96 14.13
C GLU A 226 0.25 -19.48 13.43
N SER A 227 0.50 -20.80 13.46
CA SER A 227 1.65 -21.38 12.74
C SER A 227 1.59 -21.21 11.22
N GLU A 228 0.39 -21.14 10.62
CA GLU A 228 0.21 -20.79 9.21
C GLU A 228 0.45 -19.29 8.94
N ARG A 229 0.06 -18.39 9.85
CA ARG A 229 0.43 -16.96 9.76
C ARG A 229 1.94 -16.78 9.82
N ASP A 230 2.63 -17.49 10.71
CA ASP A 230 4.09 -17.44 10.82
C ASP A 230 4.76 -17.95 9.53
N ARG A 231 4.23 -19.03 8.92
CA ARG A 231 4.68 -19.53 7.60
C ARG A 231 4.43 -18.54 6.47
N VAL A 232 3.32 -17.81 6.48
CA VAL A 232 3.01 -16.76 5.49
C VAL A 232 3.92 -15.56 5.68
N ALA A 233 4.13 -15.09 6.91
CA ALA A 233 5.04 -13.99 7.24
C ALA A 233 6.49 -14.31 6.86
N ALA A 234 6.95 -15.55 7.12
CA ALA A 234 8.27 -16.00 6.68
C ALA A 234 8.42 -15.91 5.15
N ARG A 235 7.44 -16.44 4.40
CA ARG A 235 7.43 -16.36 2.92
C ARG A 235 7.35 -14.92 2.41
N GLU A 236 6.64 -14.04 3.10
CA GLU A 236 6.61 -12.61 2.79
C GLU A 236 8.00 -11.99 2.97
N THR A 237 8.73 -12.31 4.05
CA THR A 237 10.11 -11.82 4.23
C THR A 237 11.08 -12.41 3.20
N GLU A 238 10.92 -13.67 2.78
CA GLU A 238 11.71 -14.29 1.71
C GLU A 238 11.46 -13.62 0.35
N LEU A 239 10.18 -13.32 0.03
CA LEU A 239 9.80 -12.62 -1.21
C LEU A 239 10.28 -11.16 -1.21
N LEU A 240 10.22 -10.46 -0.08
CA LEU A 240 10.76 -9.11 0.05
C LEU A 240 12.29 -9.10 -0.13
N ALA A 241 13.00 -10.03 0.49
CA ALA A 241 14.45 -10.18 0.29
C ALA A 241 14.82 -10.53 -1.17
N ALA A 242 14.02 -11.35 -1.85
CA ALA A 242 14.20 -11.64 -3.28
C ALA A 242 13.92 -10.42 -4.18
N LEU A 243 12.92 -9.59 -3.84
CA LEU A 243 12.66 -8.32 -4.52
C LEU A 243 13.76 -7.29 -4.28
N GLU A 244 14.40 -7.29 -3.11
CA GLU A 244 15.55 -6.45 -2.81
C GLU A 244 16.82 -6.93 -3.53
N SER A 245 17.08 -8.25 -3.59
CA SER A 245 18.17 -8.82 -4.40
C SER A 245 18.02 -8.47 -5.88
N THR A 246 16.84 -8.72 -6.47
CA THR A 246 16.61 -8.42 -7.89
C THR A 246 16.65 -6.91 -8.20
N ARG A 247 16.27 -6.05 -7.25
CA ARG A 247 16.51 -4.59 -7.36
C ARG A 247 18.00 -4.25 -7.33
N ALA A 248 18.78 -4.85 -6.43
CA ALA A 248 20.23 -4.65 -6.37
C ALA A 248 20.94 -5.15 -7.64
N GLU A 249 20.51 -6.30 -8.18
CA GLU A 249 20.97 -6.84 -9.46
C GLU A 249 20.64 -5.90 -10.63
N LEU A 250 19.41 -5.37 -10.71
CA LEU A 250 19.03 -4.39 -11.73
C LEU A 250 19.85 -3.09 -11.64
N VAL A 251 20.09 -2.58 -10.42
CA VAL A 251 20.97 -1.42 -10.22
C VAL A 251 22.41 -1.73 -10.63
N ALA A 252 22.93 -2.92 -10.32
CA ALA A 252 24.26 -3.34 -10.75
C ALA A 252 24.37 -3.56 -12.28
N VAL A 253 23.29 -3.98 -12.95
CA VAL A 253 23.22 -4.07 -14.42
C VAL A 253 23.15 -2.68 -15.04
N HIS A 254 22.37 -1.75 -14.48
CA HIS A 254 22.32 -0.36 -14.94
C HIS A 254 23.66 0.35 -14.74
N ALA A 255 24.37 0.10 -13.64
CA ALA A 255 25.73 0.63 -13.42
C ALA A 255 26.70 0.11 -14.50
N LYS A 256 26.73 -1.20 -14.76
CA LYS A 256 27.55 -1.81 -15.81
C LYS A 256 27.18 -1.32 -17.22
N LEU A 257 25.91 -1.03 -17.47
CA LEU A 257 25.45 -0.44 -18.72
C LEU A 257 25.98 0.99 -18.87
N ALA A 258 25.87 1.83 -17.85
CA ALA A 258 26.40 3.19 -17.86
C ALA A 258 27.95 3.22 -17.97
N GLU A 259 28.65 2.28 -17.33
CA GLU A 259 30.10 2.08 -17.51
C GLU A 259 30.44 1.69 -18.96
N ALA A 260 29.67 0.77 -19.57
CA ALA A 260 29.87 0.35 -20.96
C ALA A 260 29.52 1.47 -21.98
N GLU A 261 28.46 2.23 -21.74
CA GLU A 261 28.09 3.41 -22.53
C GLU A 261 29.18 4.50 -22.43
N GLY A 262 29.69 4.75 -21.22
CA GLY A 262 30.82 5.65 -20.98
C GLY A 262 32.09 5.21 -21.70
N ALA A 263 32.39 3.91 -21.71
CA ALA A 263 33.54 3.34 -22.43
C ALA A 263 33.36 3.37 -23.97
N VAL A 264 32.12 3.21 -24.46
CA VAL A 264 31.81 3.39 -25.90
C VAL A 264 31.93 4.86 -26.30
N GLU A 265 31.52 5.80 -25.46
CA GLU A 265 31.66 7.22 -25.75
C GLU A 265 33.11 7.71 -25.61
N SER A 266 33.89 7.19 -24.66
CA SER A 266 35.33 7.47 -24.61
C SER A 266 36.05 6.93 -25.86
N GLN A 267 35.73 5.72 -26.31
CA GLN A 267 36.23 5.16 -27.59
C GLN A 267 35.79 5.98 -28.80
N ARG A 268 34.59 6.56 -28.81
CA ARG A 268 34.14 7.49 -29.87
C ARG A 268 34.92 8.79 -29.86
N VAL A 269 35.18 9.38 -28.69
CA VAL A 269 36.01 10.58 -28.55
C VAL A 269 37.46 10.30 -28.96
N GLU A 270 38.06 9.20 -28.50
CA GLU A 270 39.39 8.75 -28.92
C GLU A 270 39.45 8.52 -30.44
N ALA A 271 38.46 7.86 -31.03
CA ALA A 271 38.38 7.65 -32.48
C ALA A 271 38.14 8.96 -33.26
N ALA A 272 37.46 9.94 -32.69
CA ALA A 272 37.28 11.27 -33.28
C ALA A 272 38.59 12.07 -33.23
N VAL A 273 39.28 12.08 -32.09
CA VAL A 273 40.62 12.68 -31.92
C VAL A 273 41.65 12.01 -32.84
N ALA A 274 41.61 10.68 -32.99
CA ALA A 274 42.49 9.95 -33.91
C ALA A 274 42.19 10.26 -35.38
N LYS A 275 40.91 10.42 -35.76
CA LYS A 275 40.52 10.89 -37.11
C LYS A 275 40.99 12.32 -37.35
N GLN A 276 40.77 13.22 -36.40
CA GLN A 276 41.18 14.62 -36.50
C GLN A 276 42.71 14.72 -36.59
N GLY A 277 43.46 14.01 -35.75
CA GLY A 277 44.93 13.95 -35.85
C GLY A 277 45.41 13.35 -37.18
N ALA A 278 44.70 12.38 -37.75
CA ALA A 278 44.99 11.87 -39.09
C ALA A 278 44.62 12.86 -40.22
N GLU A 279 43.64 13.74 -40.00
CA GLU A 279 43.27 14.82 -40.92
C GLU A 279 44.22 16.02 -40.81
N ASP A 280 44.66 16.37 -39.62
CA ASP A 280 45.73 17.35 -39.35
C ASP A 280 47.06 16.86 -39.93
N LEU A 281 47.39 15.57 -39.82
CA LEU A 281 48.53 14.97 -40.53
C LEU A 281 48.38 15.04 -42.06
N ARG A 282 47.18 14.79 -42.62
CA ARG A 282 46.93 14.97 -44.07
C ARG A 282 47.04 16.43 -44.48
N ASN A 283 46.61 17.37 -43.63
CA ASN A 283 46.71 18.80 -43.89
C ASN A 283 48.16 19.28 -43.80
N ALA A 284 48.92 18.87 -42.78
CA ALA A 284 50.36 19.10 -42.72
C ALA A 284 51.13 18.47 -43.89
N MET A 285 50.71 17.30 -44.38
CA MET A 285 51.26 16.71 -45.62
C MET A 285 50.88 17.52 -46.88
N ARG A 286 49.66 18.06 -46.96
CA ARG A 286 49.24 18.99 -48.04
C ARG A 286 49.98 20.32 -47.96
N ASP A 287 50.21 20.86 -46.77
CA ASP A 287 50.89 22.13 -46.56
C ASP A 287 52.40 22.01 -46.78
N THR A 288 53.04 20.90 -46.40
CA THR A 288 54.43 20.62 -46.74
C THR A 288 54.61 20.33 -48.22
N GLU A 289 53.65 19.65 -48.88
CA GLU A 289 53.63 19.51 -50.34
C GLU A 289 53.32 20.84 -51.05
N ALA A 290 52.46 21.69 -50.51
CA ALA A 290 52.21 23.03 -51.03
C ALA A 290 53.42 23.97 -50.80
N GLN A 291 54.15 23.83 -49.70
CA GLN A 291 55.43 24.48 -49.47
C GLN A 291 56.50 23.96 -50.44
N ARG A 292 56.54 22.65 -50.70
CA ARG A 292 57.39 22.03 -51.73
C ARG A 292 57.06 22.57 -53.12
N GLN A 293 55.78 22.68 -53.48
CA GLN A 293 55.34 23.23 -54.76
C GLN A 293 55.61 24.73 -54.86
N ARG A 294 55.42 25.51 -53.79
CA ARG A 294 55.83 26.92 -53.72
C ARG A 294 57.35 27.08 -53.83
N ALA A 295 58.13 26.20 -53.22
CA ALA A 295 59.58 26.18 -53.35
C ALA A 295 60.02 25.80 -54.77
N LEU A 296 59.40 24.80 -55.40
CA LEU A 296 59.64 24.40 -56.79
C LEU A 296 59.22 25.50 -57.78
N GLN A 297 58.11 26.19 -57.52
CA GLN A 297 57.67 27.36 -58.29
C GLN A 297 58.60 28.56 -58.06
N ALA A 298 59.14 28.74 -56.85
CA ALA A 298 60.14 29.77 -56.55
C ALA A 298 61.49 29.47 -57.21
N THR A 299 61.94 28.21 -57.25
CA THR A 299 63.14 27.83 -58.01
C THR A 299 62.91 27.92 -59.50
N SER A 300 61.79 27.43 -60.05
CA SER A 300 61.50 27.55 -61.48
C SER A 300 61.27 29.01 -61.91
N LYS A 301 60.73 29.86 -61.02
CA LYS A 301 60.64 31.30 -61.24
C LYS A 301 62.02 31.96 -61.16
N ALA A 302 62.86 31.63 -60.18
CA ALA A 302 64.23 32.13 -60.10
C ALA A 302 65.10 31.65 -61.28
N GLU A 303 64.85 30.46 -61.82
CA GLU A 303 65.47 29.93 -63.04
C GLU A 303 64.94 30.62 -64.30
N ALA A 304 63.64 30.91 -64.37
CA ALA A 304 63.06 31.73 -65.43
C ALA A 304 63.56 33.18 -65.38
N GLU A 305 63.74 33.76 -64.18
CA GLU A 305 64.33 35.09 -63.95
C GLU A 305 65.82 35.10 -64.29
N ARG A 306 66.58 34.04 -63.95
CA ARG A 306 67.97 33.87 -64.41
C ARG A 306 68.05 33.71 -65.94
N ALA A 307 67.15 32.94 -66.55
CA ALA A 307 67.10 32.76 -67.99
C ALA A 307 66.60 34.02 -68.74
N ALA A 308 65.79 34.86 -68.09
CA ALA A 308 65.39 36.17 -68.59
C ALA A 308 66.50 37.21 -68.41
N ALA A 309 67.23 37.18 -67.28
CA ALA A 309 68.41 38.01 -67.06
C ALA A 309 69.53 37.68 -68.04
N LEU A 310 69.81 36.39 -68.30
CA LEU A 310 70.77 35.95 -69.32
C LEU A 310 70.33 36.33 -70.74
N ARG A 311 69.02 36.29 -71.05
CA ARG A 311 68.49 36.81 -72.32
C ARG A 311 68.70 38.32 -72.42
N ALA A 312 68.26 39.10 -71.44
CA ALA A 312 68.48 40.55 -71.38
C ALA A 312 69.97 40.93 -71.43
N GLN A 313 70.85 40.11 -70.85
CA GLN A 313 72.30 40.30 -70.92
C GLN A 313 72.82 40.03 -72.34
N SER A 314 72.40 38.94 -72.98
CA SER A 314 72.74 38.67 -74.40
C SER A 314 72.13 39.68 -75.38
N GLU A 315 70.96 40.24 -75.07
CA GLU A 315 70.30 41.30 -75.84
C GLU A 315 71.04 42.62 -75.68
N ALA A 316 71.45 42.98 -74.45
CA ALA A 316 72.29 44.15 -74.18
C ALA A 316 73.69 44.03 -74.80
N GLU A 317 74.32 42.85 -74.76
CA GLU A 317 75.58 42.57 -75.47
C GLU A 317 75.39 42.70 -76.99
N ALA A 318 74.29 42.17 -77.54
CA ALA A 318 73.94 42.37 -78.93
C ALA A 318 73.62 43.84 -79.28
N GLU A 319 73.12 44.65 -78.36
CA GLU A 319 72.97 46.11 -78.54
C GLU A 319 74.29 46.86 -78.47
N VAL A 320 75.21 46.48 -77.58
CA VAL A 320 76.58 47.00 -77.53
C VAL A 320 77.32 46.68 -78.83
N VAL A 321 77.25 45.43 -79.33
CA VAL A 321 77.82 45.06 -80.64
C VAL A 321 77.18 45.87 -81.78
N ARG A 322 75.85 46.03 -81.78
CA ARG A 322 75.15 46.88 -82.76
C ARG A 322 75.45 48.37 -82.61
N ALA A 323 75.92 48.85 -81.46
CA ALA A 323 76.36 50.23 -81.24
C ALA A 323 77.82 50.43 -81.70
N VAL A 324 78.71 49.49 -81.38
CA VAL A 324 80.11 49.47 -81.84
C VAL A 324 80.18 49.39 -83.37
N ALA A 325 79.39 48.53 -84.01
CA ALA A 325 79.32 48.44 -85.47
C ALA A 325 78.93 49.78 -86.12
N ARG A 326 77.92 50.47 -85.58
CA ARG A 326 77.50 51.80 -86.05
C ARG A 326 78.55 52.89 -85.79
N ALA A 327 79.32 52.79 -84.69
CA ALA A 327 80.42 53.70 -84.41
C ALA A 327 81.61 53.48 -85.38
N GLU A 328 81.94 52.23 -85.70
CA GLU A 328 82.95 51.93 -86.72
C GLU A 328 82.53 52.39 -88.12
N GLU A 329 81.26 52.23 -88.48
CA GLU A 329 80.71 52.65 -89.76
C GLU A 329 80.78 54.18 -89.92
N ALA A 330 80.36 54.93 -88.90
CA ALA A 330 80.52 56.39 -88.85
C ALA A 330 82.00 56.85 -88.90
N VAL A 331 82.93 56.06 -88.35
CA VAL A 331 84.38 56.34 -88.49
C VAL A 331 84.86 56.07 -89.93
N LYS A 332 84.41 55.00 -90.57
CA LYS A 332 84.73 54.69 -91.98
C LYS A 332 84.17 55.76 -92.92
N GLU A 333 82.95 56.26 -92.67
CA GLU A 333 82.37 57.39 -93.40
C GLU A 333 83.15 58.70 -93.19
N ARG A 334 83.50 59.03 -91.94
CA ARG A 334 84.34 60.20 -91.62
C ARG A 334 85.68 60.16 -92.36
N ASP A 335 86.34 59.01 -92.38
CA ASP A 335 87.67 58.86 -92.95
C ASP A 335 87.63 58.82 -94.49
N ALA A 336 86.56 58.28 -95.08
CA ALA A 336 86.26 58.42 -96.51
C ALA A 336 85.99 59.90 -96.89
N ALA A 337 85.22 60.64 -96.08
CA ALA A 337 85.00 62.07 -96.30
C ALA A 337 86.29 62.90 -96.17
N GLN A 338 87.19 62.56 -95.23
CA GLN A 338 88.51 63.18 -95.15
C GLN A 338 89.41 62.83 -96.35
N ALA A 339 89.33 61.61 -96.88
CA ALA A 339 90.06 61.23 -98.10
C ALA A 339 89.55 62.03 -99.32
N GLN A 340 88.23 62.16 -99.48
CA GLN A 340 87.61 62.97 -100.53
C GLN A 340 87.98 64.46 -100.40
N ALA A 341 87.96 65.02 -99.18
CA ALA A 341 88.37 66.40 -98.93
C ALA A 341 89.85 66.65 -99.28
N ARG A 342 90.75 65.68 -98.99
CA ARG A 342 92.17 65.77 -99.38
C ARG A 342 92.37 65.67 -100.89
N ALA A 343 91.61 64.81 -101.57
CA ALA A 343 91.62 64.74 -103.04
C ALA A 343 91.18 66.06 -103.69
N ALA A 344 90.06 66.64 -103.23
CA ALA A 344 89.56 67.92 -103.73
C ALA A 344 90.54 69.09 -103.49
N VAL A 345 91.28 69.08 -102.38
CA VAL A 345 92.36 70.07 -102.16
C VAL A 345 93.53 69.85 -103.12
N ALA A 346 93.96 68.60 -103.35
CA ALA A 346 95.02 68.30 -104.32
C ALA A 346 94.62 68.71 -105.75
N GLU A 347 93.39 68.43 -106.18
CA GLU A 347 92.85 68.87 -107.48
C GLU A 347 92.81 70.40 -107.61
N ARG A 348 92.36 71.10 -106.56
CA ARG A 348 92.38 72.58 -106.51
C ARG A 348 93.79 73.14 -106.63
N ASP A 349 94.76 72.54 -105.96
CA ASP A 349 96.14 73.03 -105.93
C ASP A 349 96.84 72.76 -107.27
N ASP A 350 96.58 71.61 -107.90
CA ASP A 350 97.03 71.26 -109.25
C ASP A 350 96.38 72.14 -110.34
N LEU A 351 95.12 72.54 -110.17
CA LEU A 351 94.47 73.59 -110.98
C LEU A 351 95.08 74.98 -110.74
N THR A 352 95.50 75.27 -109.51
CA THR A 352 96.14 76.55 -109.14
C THR A 352 97.54 76.67 -109.77
N VAL A 353 98.30 75.57 -109.87
CA VAL A 353 99.56 75.53 -110.63
C VAL A 353 99.29 75.83 -112.11
N LYS A 354 98.31 75.17 -112.73
CA LYS A 354 97.96 75.38 -114.16
C LYS A 354 97.49 76.82 -114.46
N LEU A 355 96.75 77.44 -113.55
CA LEU A 355 96.38 78.86 -113.67
C LEU A 355 97.59 79.79 -113.53
N ASN A 356 98.55 79.48 -112.66
CA ASN A 356 99.79 80.25 -112.55
C ASN A 356 100.67 80.11 -113.80
N ASP A 357 100.78 78.91 -114.37
CA ASP A 357 101.49 78.68 -115.64
C ASP A 357 100.83 79.45 -116.80
N GLN A 358 99.50 79.40 -116.91
CA GLN A 358 98.76 80.23 -117.88
C GLN A 358 98.98 81.73 -117.65
N ALA A 359 99.05 82.18 -116.39
CA ALA A 359 99.37 83.57 -116.06
C ALA A 359 100.85 83.95 -116.34
N VAL A 360 101.77 82.99 -116.38
CA VAL A 360 103.15 83.19 -116.88
C VAL A 360 103.15 83.27 -118.41
N GLN A 361 102.48 82.35 -119.10
CA GLN A 361 102.36 82.32 -120.56
C GLN A 361 101.68 83.59 -121.11
N LEU A 362 100.60 84.06 -120.47
CA LEU A 362 99.94 85.32 -120.84
C LEU A 362 100.85 86.55 -120.64
N ARG A 363 101.68 86.55 -119.58
CA ARG A 363 102.70 87.61 -119.41
C ARG A 363 103.76 87.56 -120.50
N GLN A 364 104.32 86.39 -120.80
CA GLN A 364 105.28 86.20 -121.89
C GLN A 364 104.70 86.62 -123.25
N LEU A 365 103.45 86.25 -123.54
CA LEU A 365 102.75 86.69 -124.75
C LEU A 365 102.56 88.22 -124.76
N SER A 366 102.07 88.82 -123.67
CA SER A 366 101.90 90.28 -123.58
C SER A 366 103.23 91.03 -123.74
N GLN A 367 104.32 90.47 -123.23
CA GLN A 367 105.66 91.01 -123.36
C GLN A 367 106.17 90.89 -124.80
N SER A 368 105.97 89.74 -125.46
CA SER A 368 106.32 89.58 -126.88
C SER A 368 105.49 90.48 -127.81
N VAL A 369 104.23 90.80 -127.44
CA VAL A 369 103.39 91.77 -128.15
C VAL A 369 103.88 93.20 -127.91
N ALA A 370 104.31 93.54 -126.69
CA ALA A 370 104.91 94.84 -126.40
C ALA A 370 106.26 95.01 -127.13
N GLU A 371 107.08 93.96 -127.21
CA GLU A 371 108.33 93.93 -127.98
C GLU A 371 108.08 94.06 -129.49
N GLN A 372 107.07 93.37 -130.03
CA GLN A 372 106.65 93.54 -131.44
C GLN A 372 106.07 94.93 -131.72
N GLN A 373 105.30 95.51 -130.79
CA GLN A 373 104.79 96.88 -130.91
C GLN A 373 105.93 97.90 -130.86
N ALA A 374 106.90 97.73 -129.96
CA ALA A 374 108.10 98.57 -129.88
C ALA A 374 108.97 98.46 -131.15
N ALA A 375 109.11 97.26 -131.71
CA ALA A 375 109.79 97.05 -132.99
C ALA A 375 109.02 97.70 -134.16
N LEU A 376 107.68 97.66 -134.15
CA LEU A 376 106.86 98.32 -135.17
C LEU A 376 106.86 99.85 -135.04
N THR A 377 106.95 100.42 -133.83
CA THR A 377 107.15 101.87 -133.65
C THR A 377 108.55 102.28 -134.07
N ALA A 378 109.60 101.51 -133.73
CA ALA A 378 110.97 101.76 -134.19
C ALA A 378 111.06 101.71 -135.73
N LEU A 379 110.47 100.70 -136.37
CA LEU A 379 110.41 100.61 -137.84
C LEU A 379 109.55 101.72 -138.47
N ALA A 380 108.56 102.26 -137.77
CA ALA A 380 107.79 103.42 -138.24
C ALA A 380 108.61 104.73 -138.12
N GLU A 381 109.35 104.90 -137.02
CA GLU A 381 110.27 106.01 -136.81
C GLU A 381 111.44 105.97 -137.80
N GLU A 382 112.07 104.81 -138.04
CA GLU A 382 113.07 104.60 -139.08
C GLU A 382 112.52 104.90 -140.48
N ARG A 383 111.31 104.41 -140.80
CA ARG A 383 110.65 104.69 -142.08
C ARG A 383 110.37 106.19 -142.27
N ASP A 384 109.91 106.87 -141.24
CA ASP A 384 109.54 108.29 -141.35
C ASP A 384 110.76 109.21 -141.23
N ALA A 385 111.84 108.78 -140.57
CA ALA A 385 113.18 109.37 -140.69
C ALA A 385 113.73 109.21 -142.12
N ALA A 386 113.70 107.99 -142.68
CA ALA A 386 114.11 107.72 -144.06
C ALA A 386 113.26 108.48 -145.09
N ARG A 387 111.97 108.74 -144.82
CA ARG A 387 111.13 109.63 -145.63
C ARG A 387 111.50 111.10 -145.44
N ALA A 388 111.77 111.55 -144.22
CA ALA A 388 112.26 112.90 -143.97
C ALA A 388 113.65 113.16 -144.57
N GLU A 389 114.45 112.11 -144.79
CA GLU A 389 115.72 112.15 -145.53
C GLU A 389 115.50 112.09 -147.04
N ALA A 390 114.63 111.21 -147.53
CA ALA A 390 114.23 111.18 -148.95
C ALA A 390 113.60 112.50 -149.41
N ASP A 391 112.79 113.15 -148.57
CA ASP A 391 112.21 114.47 -148.86
C ASP A 391 113.19 115.63 -148.60
N ARG A 392 114.30 115.42 -147.89
CA ARG A 392 115.43 116.37 -147.84
C ARG A 392 116.28 116.24 -149.11
N ALA A 393 116.59 115.01 -149.54
CA ALA A 393 117.26 114.73 -150.80
C ALA A 393 116.45 115.23 -152.00
N ARG A 394 115.13 115.00 -152.04
CA ARG A 394 114.24 115.57 -153.06
C ARG A 394 114.30 117.08 -153.09
N ARG A 395 114.14 117.77 -151.95
CA ARG A 395 114.22 119.24 -151.92
C ARG A 395 115.59 119.80 -152.35
N GLN A 396 116.68 119.06 -152.17
CA GLN A 396 118.00 119.40 -152.72
C GLN A 396 118.08 119.16 -154.25
N ILE A 397 117.47 118.08 -154.75
CA ILE A 397 117.37 117.77 -156.19
C ILE A 397 116.44 118.76 -156.90
N ASP A 398 115.32 119.15 -156.29
CA ASP A 398 114.37 120.13 -156.82
C ASP A 398 115.01 121.52 -156.94
N GLN A 399 115.86 121.91 -155.97
CA GLN A 399 116.69 123.12 -156.07
C GLN A 399 117.68 123.09 -157.24
N PHE A 400 118.24 121.92 -157.57
CA PHE A 400 119.06 121.77 -158.78
C PHE A 400 118.22 121.77 -160.07
N THR A 401 117.05 121.12 -160.04
CA THR A 401 116.23 120.86 -161.24
C THR A 401 115.45 122.09 -161.70
N HIS A 402 115.09 123.00 -160.78
CA HIS A 402 114.44 124.27 -161.13
C HIS A 402 115.30 125.20 -162.02
N ASN A 403 116.60 124.92 -162.19
CA ASN A 403 117.47 125.67 -163.09
C ASN A 403 117.38 125.19 -164.57
N THR A 404 116.66 124.10 -164.87
CA THR A 404 116.59 123.53 -166.23
C THR A 404 115.23 122.93 -166.60
N LEU A 405 114.46 123.66 -167.43
CA LEU A 405 113.39 123.17 -168.35
C LEU A 405 112.13 122.54 -167.65
N SER A 406 110.88 122.96 -167.85
CA SER A 406 110.12 123.52 -168.99
C SER A 406 109.76 122.52 -170.11
N SER A 407 108.66 121.73 -169.94
CA SER A 407 107.65 121.36 -170.99
C SER A 407 106.61 120.27 -170.56
N ASN A 408 105.31 120.51 -170.82
CA ASN A 408 104.15 119.62 -171.16
C ASN A 408 103.86 118.20 -170.54
N ILE A 409 102.76 118.10 -169.73
CA ILE A 409 101.37 117.60 -170.06
C ILE A 409 101.18 116.21 -170.80
N PRO A 410 100.18 115.30 -170.52
CA PRO A 410 99.40 114.83 -169.32
C PRO A 410 99.18 113.24 -169.30
N PRO A 411 97.98 112.57 -169.09
CA PRO A 411 97.06 112.35 -167.93
C PRO A 411 96.67 110.86 -167.52
N GLY A 412 96.09 110.65 -166.32
CA GLY A 412 95.09 109.58 -165.95
C GLY A 412 95.57 108.20 -165.42
N GLY A 413 94.79 107.35 -164.70
CA GLY A 413 93.48 107.51 -163.97
C GLY A 413 92.73 106.20 -163.52
N ARG A 414 91.83 106.31 -162.50
CA ARG A 414 90.66 105.43 -162.10
C ARG A 414 90.76 104.23 -161.09
N MET A 415 89.56 103.90 -160.51
CA MET A 415 89.14 103.03 -159.36
C MET A 415 88.62 101.61 -159.83
N PRO A 416 87.75 100.76 -159.15
CA PRO A 416 87.02 100.76 -157.83
C PRO A 416 86.71 99.39 -157.08
N GLY A 417 86.02 99.44 -155.91
CA GLY A 417 85.06 98.41 -155.35
C GLY A 417 85.59 97.22 -154.51
N GLY A 418 84.82 96.48 -153.65
CA GLY A 418 83.46 96.62 -153.07
C GLY A 418 82.83 95.28 -152.52
N GLY A 419 81.88 95.30 -151.55
CA GLY A 419 80.93 94.18 -151.24
C GLY A 419 80.76 93.68 -149.76
N THR A 420 79.54 93.27 -149.33
CA THR A 420 79.21 92.73 -147.97
C THR A 420 77.94 91.83 -147.87
N PRO A 421 77.87 90.82 -146.96
CA PRO A 421 76.66 90.04 -146.59
C PRO A 421 76.37 89.94 -145.05
N VAL A 422 75.37 89.16 -144.58
CA VAL A 422 74.98 88.98 -143.13
C VAL A 422 74.38 87.56 -142.81
N PRO A 423 74.27 87.08 -141.51
CA PRO A 423 73.81 85.71 -141.13
C PRO A 423 72.61 85.62 -140.12
N PRO A 424 72.00 84.42 -139.84
CA PRO A 424 70.77 84.30 -139.00
C PRO A 424 70.71 83.23 -137.84
N SER A 425 70.51 83.72 -136.60
CA SER A 425 69.51 83.35 -135.55
C SER A 425 69.19 81.92 -134.97
N ALA A 426 68.98 81.88 -133.61
CA ALA A 426 67.76 81.43 -132.86
C ALA A 426 67.78 80.24 -131.81
N LEU A 427 66.82 80.33 -130.86
CA LEU A 427 66.45 79.49 -129.67
C LEU A 427 65.31 78.45 -130.02
N PRO A 428 64.61 77.66 -129.13
CA PRO A 428 64.51 77.51 -127.64
C PRO A 428 64.71 76.01 -127.18
N PRO A 429 63.96 75.22 -126.31
CA PRO A 429 62.76 75.37 -125.42
C PRO A 429 62.98 74.87 -123.93
N VAL A 430 61.96 74.26 -123.26
CA VAL A 430 61.90 73.83 -121.81
C VAL A 430 61.09 72.49 -121.61
N PRO A 431 60.38 72.21 -120.46
CA PRO A 431 60.56 71.23 -119.35
C PRO A 431 59.87 69.82 -119.57
N PRO A 432 59.46 68.94 -118.59
CA PRO A 432 59.49 68.87 -117.09
C PRO A 432 60.13 67.54 -116.55
N ALA A 433 59.77 66.79 -115.46
CA ALA A 433 58.67 66.73 -114.47
C ALA A 433 58.95 65.85 -113.19
N ILE A 434 58.09 65.97 -112.15
CA ILE A 434 57.37 64.93 -111.32
C ILE A 434 58.09 63.58 -111.02
N SER A 435 58.16 62.97 -109.81
CA SER A 435 57.53 63.10 -108.46
C SER A 435 58.59 62.68 -107.37
N GLY A 436 58.49 62.88 -106.04
CA GLY A 436 57.41 62.58 -105.08
C GLY A 436 57.71 61.24 -104.32
N ALA A 437 57.57 61.07 -103.00
CA ALA A 437 57.08 61.97 -101.94
C ALA A 437 57.49 61.54 -100.49
N LEU A 438 57.50 62.52 -99.58
CA LEU A 438 57.24 62.41 -98.12
C LEU A 438 55.81 62.98 -97.85
N PRO A 439 55.21 62.92 -96.62
CA PRO A 439 55.67 62.30 -95.37
C PRO A 439 54.91 60.99 -94.94
N ALA A 440 54.01 60.83 -93.95
CA ALA A 440 53.18 61.75 -93.14
C ALA A 440 52.84 61.28 -91.70
N THR A 441 52.50 62.27 -90.87
CA THR A 441 51.72 62.35 -89.61
C THR A 441 50.70 61.21 -89.32
N SER A 442 50.41 60.85 -88.06
CA SER A 442 49.79 61.75 -87.05
C SER A 442 49.78 61.20 -85.61
N GLN A 443 49.70 62.12 -84.63
CA GLN A 443 48.98 62.05 -83.32
C GLN A 443 49.28 60.84 -82.39
N ALA A 444 49.67 60.97 -81.11
CA ALA A 444 49.34 61.92 -80.04
C ALA A 444 47.86 61.87 -79.58
N PRO A 445 47.51 62.29 -78.35
CA PRO A 445 47.82 61.55 -77.12
C PRO A 445 46.54 61.37 -76.24
N SER A 446 46.70 61.14 -74.92
CA SER A 446 45.67 61.29 -73.86
C SER A 446 44.50 60.27 -73.84
N SER A 447 43.88 59.93 -72.71
CA SER A 447 44.26 60.09 -71.29
C SER A 447 43.47 59.11 -70.38
N PRO A 448 43.92 58.88 -69.13
CA PRO A 448 43.10 58.31 -68.03
C PRO A 448 42.13 59.39 -67.45
N PRO A 449 41.32 59.18 -66.37
CA PRO A 449 41.37 58.11 -65.38
C PRO A 449 39.99 57.53 -64.91
N ALA A 450 40.06 56.79 -63.80
CA ALA A 450 38.97 56.30 -62.93
C ALA A 450 38.39 57.48 -62.05
N PRO A 451 37.88 57.35 -60.79
CA PRO A 451 37.56 56.18 -59.94
C PRO A 451 36.21 56.32 -59.14
N PHE A 452 36.10 55.58 -58.01
CA PHE A 452 35.07 55.62 -56.95
C PHE A 452 33.72 54.89 -57.23
N GLY A 453 33.07 54.29 -56.22
CA GLY A 453 33.49 54.11 -54.82
C GLY A 453 32.54 53.26 -53.95
N ALA A 454 33.02 52.88 -52.77
CA ALA A 454 32.25 52.39 -51.61
C ALA A 454 31.92 53.60 -50.67
N PRO A 455 31.13 53.50 -49.56
CA PRO A 455 30.77 52.29 -48.80
C PRO A 455 29.32 52.26 -48.20
N VAL A 456 29.14 51.37 -47.20
CA VAL A 456 28.06 51.19 -46.19
C VAL A 456 27.73 52.43 -45.33
N PRO A 457 26.73 52.47 -44.38
CA PRO A 457 25.83 51.41 -43.83
C PRO A 457 24.33 51.81 -43.59
N GLU A 458 23.59 50.92 -42.90
CA GLU A 458 22.74 51.19 -41.70
C GLU A 458 21.20 51.40 -41.74
N LEU A 459 20.62 51.24 -40.53
CA LEU A 459 19.31 51.68 -39.97
C LEU A 459 17.98 50.96 -40.30
N THR A 460 17.63 50.05 -39.38
CA THR A 460 16.41 50.03 -38.51
C THR A 460 15.00 50.39 -39.02
N SER A 461 14.02 49.58 -38.58
CA SER A 461 12.57 49.83 -38.34
C SER A 461 11.71 48.70 -38.93
N GLY A 462 10.57 48.27 -38.35
CA GLY A 462 10.01 48.61 -37.05
C GLY A 462 8.49 48.88 -37.07
N ALA A 463 7.66 47.83 -37.01
CA ALA A 463 6.22 47.82 -36.67
C ALA A 463 5.67 46.38 -36.80
N SER A 464 4.52 45.96 -36.27
CA SER A 464 3.78 46.19 -35.00
C SER A 464 2.33 45.72 -35.21
N THR A 465 1.80 44.90 -34.28
CA THR A 465 0.38 44.43 -34.07
C THR A 465 0.41 42.93 -33.69
N ASP A 466 -0.42 42.39 -32.80
CA ASP A 466 -1.12 42.90 -31.60
C ASP A 466 -1.61 41.66 -30.81
N GLY A 467 -1.78 41.66 -29.47
CA GLY A 467 -2.26 40.42 -28.82
C GLY A 467 -2.17 40.18 -27.30
N VAL A 468 -2.50 41.17 -26.45
CA VAL A 468 -3.11 41.00 -25.10
C VAL A 468 -2.64 39.85 -24.17
N ASP A 469 -1.90 40.23 -23.12
CA ASP A 469 -1.72 39.53 -21.83
C ASP A 469 -2.69 40.18 -20.77
N PRO A 470 -2.73 39.82 -19.47
CA PRO A 470 -2.50 38.53 -18.78
C PRO A 470 -3.63 38.17 -17.77
N LEU A 471 -3.84 36.88 -17.43
CA LEU A 471 -4.57 36.51 -16.19
C LEU A 471 -4.07 35.23 -15.48
N LYS A 472 -3.89 35.36 -14.16
CA LYS A 472 -3.66 34.35 -13.11
C LYS A 472 -4.42 34.84 -11.86
N PRO A 473 -4.64 34.00 -10.82
CA PRO A 473 -4.82 32.55 -10.78
C PRO A 473 -6.18 32.18 -10.13
N SER A 474 -6.53 30.88 -10.04
CA SER A 474 -7.74 30.43 -9.33
C SER A 474 -7.46 29.33 -8.29
N THR A 475 -7.31 29.74 -7.03
CA THR A 475 -7.48 28.85 -5.87
C THR A 475 -8.95 28.83 -5.46
N HIS A 476 -9.52 27.65 -5.20
CA HIS A 476 -10.84 27.55 -4.56
C HIS A 476 -10.87 26.48 -3.47
N VAL A 477 -10.67 26.95 -2.23
CA VAL A 477 -11.16 26.27 -1.03
C VAL A 477 -12.67 26.55 -0.91
N ARG A 478 -13.44 25.58 -0.42
CA ARG A 478 -14.86 25.74 -0.06
C ARG A 478 -15.08 25.41 1.42
N PRO A 479 -15.30 26.42 2.27
CA PRO A 479 -15.98 26.26 3.56
C PRO A 479 -17.40 26.83 3.47
N ILE A 480 -18.40 26.15 4.05
CA ILE A 480 -19.73 26.72 4.30
C ILE A 480 -20.17 26.35 5.73
N ASN A 481 -20.69 27.36 6.40
CA ASN A 481 -21.24 27.40 7.77
C ASN A 481 -22.31 26.31 8.02
N GLY A 482 -22.62 25.93 9.26
CA GLY A 482 -22.15 26.41 10.57
C GLY A 482 -23.13 26.02 11.69
N VAL A 483 -23.34 26.93 12.65
CA VAL A 483 -24.26 26.81 13.81
C VAL A 483 -23.72 25.96 14.98
N GLU A 484 -23.03 26.67 15.89
CA GLU A 484 -23.24 26.69 17.34
C GLU A 484 -24.11 25.58 17.96
N ARG A 485 -23.53 24.80 18.87
CA ARG A 485 -24.22 24.44 20.12
C ARG A 485 -23.25 24.14 21.26
N GLU A 486 -23.31 24.94 22.31
CA GLU A 486 -22.65 24.68 23.59
C GLU A 486 -23.56 23.84 24.51
N ASP A 487 -22.94 23.28 25.56
CA ASP A 487 -23.54 22.97 26.86
C ASP A 487 -24.49 21.73 26.99
N PRO A 488 -24.73 21.19 28.22
CA PRO A 488 -24.05 19.94 28.61
C PRO A 488 -24.92 18.94 29.44
N LEU A 489 -24.23 17.96 30.07
CA LEU A 489 -24.65 17.15 31.24
C LEU A 489 -25.71 16.03 31.04
N PHE A 490 -25.62 14.99 31.91
CA PHE A 490 -26.50 13.81 32.06
C PHE A 490 -26.57 12.85 30.84
N THR A 491 -26.51 11.51 30.93
CA THR A 491 -26.40 10.48 32.00
C THR A 491 -25.27 9.49 31.62
N GLY A 492 -24.69 8.61 32.44
CA GLY A 492 -25.29 7.62 33.37
C GLY A 492 -25.80 6.38 32.60
N PRO A 493 -25.61 5.13 33.07
CA PRO A 493 -25.06 4.71 34.36
C PRO A 493 -23.52 4.73 34.45
#